data_AF-A0A430ASP2-F1
#
_entry.id   AF-A0A430ASP2-F1
#
_cell.length_a   1.000
_cell.length_b   1.000
_cell.length_c   1.000
_cell.angle_alpha   90.00
_cell.angle_beta   90.00
_cell.angle_gamma   90.00
#
_symmetry.space_group_name_H-M   'P 1'
#
loop_
_entity.id
_entity.type
_entity.pdbx_description
1 polymer ?
#
loop_
_entity_poly.entity_id
_entity_poly.type
_entity_poly.pdbx_seq_one_letter_code
_entity_poly.pdbx_strand_id
1 'polypeptide(L)'
;MMQNLKVLDQQFNSKVKQKEVTQPSMLYGKKLKAALIEKRQLLLVEAEEKYIFNGSKGTKPTKLHPLQVAIELKEFVAFKKLGTANYSNLAMYQAQKGTYTINEDDIYMVMSWLEPTLNERLSRDVLFHLKKGLELTEQTNDENLAPVKNGIYNRKTKKLMPFSEDFVFLSTTDTKYNEKANNPKIKTNYGIFDIEEWLYDLSDHDEEVYTLLWQVISDVVNPNISRRKSIWLYGERGNNGNIFHSLMMANDGIFKIANDSIILFKL
;
A
#
# COMPACT_ATOMS: atom_id res chain seq x y z
N MET A 1 -4.14 44.30 11.38
CA MET A 1 -3.54 42.94 11.49
C MET A 1 -4.59 41.83 11.48
N MET A 2 -5.58 41.81 12.39
CA MET A 2 -6.61 40.75 12.44
C MET A 2 -7.48 40.60 11.18
N GLN A 3 -7.66 41.65 10.38
CA GLN A 3 -8.42 41.55 9.12
C GLN A 3 -7.63 40.82 8.01
N ASN A 4 -6.30 40.90 8.00
CA ASN A 4 -5.48 40.23 6.98
C ASN A 4 -5.36 38.72 7.23
N LEU A 5 -5.34 38.28 8.50
CA LEU A 5 -5.36 36.86 8.87
C LEU A 5 -6.69 36.19 8.47
N LYS A 6 -7.83 36.84 8.72
CA LYS A 6 -9.14 36.33 8.30
C LYS A 6 -9.28 36.24 6.78
N VAL A 7 -8.68 37.18 6.04
CA VAL A 7 -8.66 37.16 4.58
C VAL A 7 -7.73 36.05 4.05
N LEU A 8 -6.59 35.78 4.71
CA LEU A 8 -5.73 34.65 4.37
C LEU A 8 -6.42 33.30 4.62
N ASP A 9 -7.11 33.15 5.76
CA ASP A 9 -7.88 31.95 6.11
C ASP A 9 -9.04 31.71 5.15
N GLN A 10 -9.72 32.77 4.70
CA GLN A 10 -10.78 32.68 3.70
C GLN A 10 -10.24 32.34 2.31
N GLN A 11 -9.09 32.90 1.93
CA GLN A 11 -8.41 32.57 0.67
C GLN A 11 -7.88 31.14 0.67
N PHE A 12 -7.36 30.65 1.80
CA PHE A 12 -6.97 29.25 2.00
C PHE A 12 -8.18 28.32 1.87
N ASN A 13 -9.27 28.61 2.58
CA ASN A 13 -10.50 27.81 2.52
C ASN A 13 -11.14 27.80 1.12
N SER A 14 -11.02 28.89 0.36
CA SER A 14 -11.52 28.95 -1.02
C SER A 14 -10.65 28.16 -2.01
N LYS A 15 -9.31 28.13 -1.82
CA LYS A 15 -8.38 27.32 -2.62
C LYS A 15 -8.42 25.83 -2.27
N VAL A 16 -8.66 25.48 -1.00
CA VAL A 16 -8.82 24.09 -0.54
C VAL A 16 -10.15 23.50 -1.04
N LYS A 17 -11.22 24.29 -1.13
CA LYS A 17 -12.51 23.83 -1.69
C LYS A 17 -12.52 23.56 -3.20
N GLN A 18 -11.51 24.04 -3.94
CA GLN A 18 -11.41 23.84 -5.41
C GLN A 18 -10.44 22.72 -5.83
N LYS A 19 -9.74 22.07 -4.89
CA LYS A 19 -8.99 20.83 -5.16
C LYS A 19 -9.82 19.66 -4.64
N GLU A 20 -10.13 18.72 -5.54
CA GLU A 20 -10.83 17.46 -5.28
C GLU A 20 -10.55 16.89 -3.89
N VAL A 21 -11.63 16.49 -3.20
CA VAL A 21 -11.64 15.83 -1.88
C VAL A 21 -10.79 14.57 -1.94
N THR A 22 -9.49 14.76 -1.74
CA THR A 22 -8.51 13.71 -1.53
C THR A 22 -8.16 13.85 -0.06
N GLN A 23 -8.59 12.91 0.78
CA GLN A 23 -8.26 12.91 2.19
C GLN A 23 -6.73 13.07 2.32
N PRO A 24 -6.20 13.93 3.22
CA PRO A 24 -4.76 14.19 3.30
C PRO A 24 -3.89 12.93 3.39
N SER A 25 -4.40 11.87 4.01
CA SER A 25 -3.77 10.54 4.12
C SER A 25 -3.53 9.80 2.80
N MET A 26 -4.13 10.27 1.71
CA MET A 26 -3.97 9.73 0.36
C MET A 26 -2.86 10.41 -0.45
N LEU A 27 -2.18 11.42 0.13
CA LEU A 27 -1.02 12.05 -0.50
C LEU A 27 0.19 11.12 -0.49
N TYR A 28 0.98 11.12 -1.56
CA TYR A 28 2.22 10.36 -1.64
C TYR A 28 3.29 11.06 -2.49
N GLY A 29 4.54 10.59 -2.36
CA GLY A 29 5.67 11.03 -3.16
C GLY A 29 5.88 12.55 -3.14
N LYS A 30 6.02 13.16 -4.32
CA LYS A 30 6.26 14.62 -4.47
C LYS A 30 5.14 15.47 -3.87
N LYS A 31 3.88 15.00 -3.94
CA LYS A 31 2.73 15.75 -3.41
C LYS A 31 2.75 15.78 -1.88
N LEU A 32 2.96 14.61 -1.25
CA LEU A 32 3.10 14.52 0.20
C LEU A 32 4.30 15.34 0.71
N LYS A 33 5.45 15.22 0.04
CA LYS A 33 6.65 16.00 0.37
C LYS A 33 6.38 17.51 0.32
N ALA A 34 5.74 18.00 -0.75
CA ALA A 34 5.41 19.42 -0.87
C ALA A 34 4.47 19.89 0.24
N ALA A 35 3.44 19.11 0.56
CA ALA A 35 2.47 19.43 1.60
C ALA A 35 3.11 19.48 3.00
N LEU A 36 4.01 18.55 3.33
CA LEU A 36 4.74 18.56 4.61
C LEU A 36 5.71 19.75 4.71
N ILE A 37 6.39 20.12 3.62
CA ILE A 37 7.27 21.30 3.59
C ILE A 37 6.46 22.58 3.81
N GLU A 38 5.31 22.71 3.15
CA GLU A 38 4.40 23.85 3.32
C GLU A 38 3.88 23.91 4.76
N LYS A 39 3.42 22.78 5.31
CA LYS A 39 2.98 22.69 6.71
C LYS A 39 4.09 23.11 7.66
N ARG A 40 5.33 22.65 7.44
CA ARG A 40 6.49 23.06 8.26
C ARG A 40 6.67 24.58 8.30
N GLN A 41 6.57 25.24 7.14
CA GLN A 41 6.74 26.69 7.05
C GLN A 41 5.69 27.43 7.87
N LEU A 42 4.43 27.00 7.77
CA LEU A 42 3.33 27.55 8.56
C LEU A 42 3.57 27.39 10.06
N LEU A 43 3.98 26.20 10.51
CA LEU A 43 4.23 25.93 11.93
C LEU A 43 5.37 26.78 12.50
N LEU A 44 6.42 27.06 11.71
CA LEU A 44 7.49 27.95 12.14
C LEU A 44 7.02 29.40 12.25
N VAL A 45 6.21 29.88 11.30
CA VAL A 45 5.64 31.23 11.36
C VAL A 45 4.75 31.36 12.60
N GLU A 46 3.88 30.39 12.85
CA GLU A 46 3.03 30.39 14.07
C GLU A 46 3.86 30.36 15.36
N ALA A 47 4.95 29.59 15.38
CA ALA A 47 5.85 29.53 16.52
C ALA A 47 6.59 30.87 16.72
N GLU A 48 7.00 31.53 15.65
CA GLU A 48 7.60 32.86 15.70
C GLU A 48 6.61 33.92 16.18
N GLU A 49 5.38 33.92 15.69
CA GLU A 49 4.33 34.82 16.15
C GLU A 49 4.05 34.65 17.65
N LYS A 50 3.93 33.41 18.12
CA LYS A 50 3.77 33.09 19.55
C LYS A 50 4.97 33.56 20.38
N TYR A 51 6.18 33.40 19.85
CA TYR A 51 7.41 33.85 20.49
C TYR A 51 7.44 35.38 20.66
N ILE A 52 7.07 36.12 19.60
CA ILE A 52 6.99 37.59 19.60
C ILE A 52 5.89 38.06 20.55
N PHE A 53 4.70 37.46 20.46
CA PHE A 53 3.54 37.80 21.29
C PHE A 53 3.82 37.62 22.79
N ASN A 54 4.50 36.53 23.16
CA ASN A 54 4.85 36.24 24.55
C ASN A 54 6.03 37.09 25.07
N GLY A 55 6.63 37.96 24.25
CA GLY A 55 7.80 38.76 24.65
C GLY A 55 8.98 37.90 25.10
N SER A 56 9.11 36.69 24.57
CA SER A 56 10.10 35.72 25.00
C SER A 56 11.52 36.25 24.74
N LYS A 57 12.45 36.01 25.68
CA LYS A 57 13.87 36.36 25.52
C LYS A 57 14.65 35.13 25.06
N GLY A 58 15.50 35.25 24.04
CA GLY A 58 16.37 34.17 23.54
C GLY A 58 16.39 34.04 22.02
N THR A 59 16.65 32.83 21.53
CA THR A 59 16.67 32.52 20.09
C THR A 59 15.28 32.19 19.58
N LYS A 60 14.96 32.66 18.37
CA LYS A 60 13.68 32.35 17.72
C LYS A 60 13.54 30.84 17.45
N PRO A 61 12.32 30.27 17.52
CA PRO A 61 12.08 28.87 17.19
C PRO A 61 12.43 28.59 15.72
N THR A 62 13.36 27.65 15.48
CA THR A 62 13.79 27.24 14.13
C THR A 62 13.49 25.78 13.83
N LYS A 63 13.10 25.02 14.85
CA LYS A 63 12.91 23.56 14.81
C LYS A 63 11.58 23.20 15.46
N LEU A 64 10.94 22.18 14.91
CA LEU A 64 9.75 21.58 15.50
C LEU A 64 10.14 20.61 16.64
N HIS A 65 9.32 20.58 17.70
CA HIS A 65 9.50 19.61 18.78
C HIS A 65 9.07 18.21 18.31
N PRO A 66 9.74 17.11 18.73
CA PRO A 66 9.40 15.74 18.28
C PRO A 66 7.93 15.36 18.44
N LEU A 67 7.32 15.71 19.58
CA LEU A 67 5.88 15.50 19.80
C LEU A 67 5.01 16.23 18.76
N GLN A 68 5.37 17.47 18.41
CA GLN A 68 4.64 18.22 17.39
C GLN A 68 4.79 17.55 16.03
N VAL A 69 6.01 17.16 15.63
CA VAL A 69 6.23 16.41 14.39
C VAL A 69 5.33 15.16 14.31
N ALA A 70 5.21 14.40 15.40
CA ALA A 70 4.35 13.22 15.45
C ALA A 70 2.85 13.55 15.30
N ILE A 71 2.36 14.63 15.92
CA ILE A 71 0.97 15.08 15.80
C ILE A 71 0.67 15.49 14.35
N GLU A 72 1.54 16.32 13.78
CA GLU A 72 1.35 16.87 12.44
C GLU A 72 1.43 15.77 11.38
N LEU A 73 2.35 14.81 11.51
CA LEU A 73 2.42 13.68 10.57
C LEU A 73 1.14 12.85 10.54
N LYS A 74 0.45 12.67 11.68
CA LYS A 74 -0.81 11.94 11.75
C LYS A 74 -1.94 12.63 10.97
N GLU A 75 -1.83 13.94 10.67
CA GLU A 75 -2.78 14.63 9.81
C GLU A 75 -2.61 14.28 8.33
N PHE A 76 -1.41 13.89 7.91
CA PHE A 76 -1.07 13.65 6.49
C PHE A 76 -0.89 12.18 6.14
N VAL A 77 -0.64 11.33 7.13
CA VAL A 77 -0.35 9.91 6.89
C VAL A 77 -0.97 9.08 8.02
N ALA A 78 -1.66 8.02 7.65
CA ALA A 78 -2.18 7.07 8.62
C ALA A 78 -1.08 6.18 9.18
N PHE A 79 -1.08 6.02 10.50
CA PHE A 79 -0.17 5.13 11.22
C PHE A 79 -0.97 4.09 11.99
N LYS A 80 -0.47 2.86 12.03
CA LYS A 80 -1.03 1.77 12.81
C LYS A 80 0.06 1.09 13.63
N LYS A 81 -0.33 0.52 14.77
CA LYS A 81 0.57 -0.28 15.60
C LYS A 81 0.30 -1.75 15.30
N LEU A 82 1.16 -2.36 14.48
CA LEU A 82 0.98 -3.74 14.01
C LEU A 82 1.74 -4.73 14.87
N GLY A 83 1.09 -5.81 15.29
CA GLY A 83 1.74 -6.92 15.98
C GLY A 83 0.89 -7.51 17.08
N THR A 84 1.55 -8.05 18.10
CA THR A 84 0.92 -8.65 19.28
C THR A 84 1.04 -7.72 20.48
N ALA A 85 0.39 -8.08 21.60
CA ALA A 85 0.48 -7.34 22.86
C ALA A 85 1.95 -7.14 23.32
N ASN A 86 2.82 -8.12 23.06
CA ASN A 86 4.21 -8.13 23.53
C ASN A 86 5.19 -7.53 22.52
N TYR A 87 4.92 -7.66 21.22
CA TYR A 87 5.80 -7.18 20.16
C TYR A 87 4.99 -6.47 19.08
N SER A 88 5.24 -5.19 18.89
CA SER A 88 4.54 -4.38 17.90
C SER A 88 5.49 -3.44 17.18
N ASN A 89 5.22 -3.20 15.91
CA ASN A 89 5.93 -2.25 15.05
C ASN A 89 5.02 -1.06 14.74
N LEU A 90 5.63 0.10 14.51
CA LEU A 90 4.91 1.21 13.89
C LEU A 90 4.83 0.94 12.39
N ALA A 91 3.63 1.06 11.83
CA ALA A 91 3.40 0.88 10.41
C ALA A 91 2.85 2.18 9.83
N MET A 92 3.37 2.59 8.68
CA MET A 92 2.99 3.81 7.98
C MET A 92 2.27 3.46 6.68
N TYR A 93 1.13 4.09 6.43
CA TYR A 93 0.37 3.86 5.21
C TYR A 93 1.06 4.46 3.98
N GLN A 94 1.10 3.70 2.90
CA GLN A 94 1.65 4.08 1.60
C GLN A 94 0.51 4.17 0.59
N ALA A 95 -0.14 5.33 0.50
CA ALA A 95 -1.31 5.55 -0.35
C ALA A 95 -1.11 5.18 -1.84
N GLN A 96 0.12 5.30 -2.35
CA GLN A 96 0.45 4.88 -3.72
C GLN A 96 0.29 3.38 -3.96
N LYS A 97 0.63 2.58 -2.95
CA LYS A 97 0.63 1.11 -3.02
C LYS A 97 -0.63 0.52 -2.39
N GLY A 98 -1.29 1.25 -1.49
CA GLY A 98 -2.41 0.72 -0.70
C GLY A 98 -1.98 -0.23 0.42
N THR A 99 -0.72 -0.16 0.84
CA THR A 99 -0.13 -1.03 1.88
C THR A 99 0.46 -0.22 3.01
N TYR A 100 0.75 -0.90 4.12
CA TYR A 100 1.53 -0.38 5.22
C TYR A 100 2.98 -0.84 5.11
N THR A 101 3.93 0.08 5.32
CA THR A 101 5.34 -0.25 5.50
C THR A 101 5.68 -0.26 6.99
N ILE A 102 6.41 -1.29 7.42
CA ILE A 102 7.02 -1.36 8.75
C ILE A 102 8.50 -0.95 8.72
N ASN A 103 9.02 -0.61 7.53
CA ASN A 103 10.41 -0.20 7.38
C ASN A 103 10.57 1.21 7.96
N GLU A 104 11.38 1.32 9.02
CA GLU A 104 11.63 2.60 9.67
C GLU A 104 12.33 3.61 8.73
N ASP A 105 13.13 3.16 7.76
CA ASP A 105 13.80 4.06 6.81
C ASP A 105 12.79 4.84 5.95
N ASP A 106 11.70 4.18 5.53
CA ASP A 106 10.61 4.85 4.81
C ASP A 106 9.94 5.91 5.70
N ILE A 107 9.78 5.61 6.99
CA ILE A 107 9.16 6.52 7.97
C ILE A 107 10.09 7.70 8.24
N TYR A 108 11.38 7.46 8.46
CA TYR A 108 12.40 8.49 8.64
C TYR A 108 12.48 9.41 7.42
N MET A 109 12.37 8.87 6.20
CA MET A 109 12.33 9.68 4.99
C MET A 109 11.14 10.66 5.01
N VAL A 110 9.94 10.21 5.36
CA VAL A 110 8.75 11.08 5.45
C VAL A 110 8.90 12.10 6.58
N MET A 111 9.41 11.70 7.75
CA MET A 111 9.70 12.61 8.86
C MET A 111 10.66 13.71 8.45
N SER A 112 11.69 13.39 7.67
CA SER A 112 12.70 14.36 7.20
C SER A 112 12.12 15.43 6.28
N TRP A 113 10.99 15.16 5.61
CA TRP A 113 10.31 16.16 4.78
C TRP A 113 9.61 17.21 5.64
N LEU A 114 9.11 16.84 6.83
CA LEU A 114 8.48 17.76 7.76
C LEU A 114 9.49 18.44 8.68
N GLU A 115 10.50 17.75 9.21
CA GLU A 115 11.55 18.35 10.03
C GLU A 115 12.92 17.79 9.64
N PRO A 116 13.64 18.44 8.71
CA PRO A 116 14.91 17.95 8.17
C PRO A 116 16.07 18.03 9.18
N THR A 117 15.89 18.72 10.31
CA THR A 117 16.95 18.88 11.33
C THR A 117 16.91 17.83 12.43
N LEU A 118 16.03 16.83 12.32
CA LEU A 118 15.98 15.69 13.24
C LEU A 118 17.29 14.90 13.17
N ASN A 119 17.87 14.63 14.34
CA ASN A 119 18.93 13.65 14.49
C ASN A 119 18.33 12.29 14.89
N GLU A 120 19.15 11.24 14.90
CA GLU A 120 18.71 9.87 15.18
C GLU A 120 17.94 9.73 16.51
N ARG A 121 18.42 10.40 17.57
CA ARG A 121 17.74 10.39 18.88
C ARG A 121 16.35 11.03 18.80
N LEU A 122 16.27 12.23 18.23
CA LEU A 122 15.00 12.94 18.09
C LEU A 122 14.04 12.20 17.15
N SER A 123 14.54 11.54 16.11
CA SER A 123 13.74 10.69 15.23
C SER A 123 13.13 9.52 15.99
N ARG A 124 13.89 8.86 16.89
CA ARG A 124 13.35 7.82 17.77
C ARG A 124 12.26 8.37 18.71
N ASP A 125 12.44 9.57 19.23
CA ASP A 125 11.41 10.23 20.05
C ASP A 125 10.12 10.48 19.24
N VAL A 126 10.23 10.88 17.97
CA VAL A 126 9.07 11.01 17.07
C VAL A 126 8.38 9.65 16.85
N LEU A 127 9.12 8.58 16.54
CA LEU A 127 8.54 7.24 16.37
C LEU A 127 7.81 6.78 17.64
N PHE A 128 8.41 7.02 18.81
CA PHE A 128 7.80 6.74 20.09
C PHE A 128 6.46 7.50 20.25
N HIS A 129 6.43 8.80 19.95
CA HIS A 129 5.22 9.61 20.01
C HIS A 129 4.16 9.22 18.96
N LEU A 130 4.58 8.83 17.76
CA LEU A 130 3.68 8.31 16.72
C LEU A 130 2.98 7.05 17.22
N LYS A 131 3.74 6.10 17.75
CA LYS A 131 3.25 4.83 18.28
C LYS A 131 2.41 4.99 19.56
N LYS A 132 2.72 5.99 20.38
CA LYS A 132 1.98 6.29 21.61
C LYS A 132 0.54 6.71 21.25
N GLY A 133 -0.43 6.05 21.87
CA GLY A 133 -1.85 6.29 21.65
C GLY A 133 -2.45 5.61 20.41
N LEU A 134 -1.66 4.85 19.63
CA LEU A 134 -2.22 3.98 18.60
C LEU A 134 -2.72 2.68 19.22
N GLU A 135 -3.91 2.28 18.81
CA GLU A 135 -4.46 0.96 19.14
C GLU A 135 -3.68 -0.13 18.42
N LEU A 136 -3.58 -1.29 19.07
CA LEU A 136 -2.98 -2.47 18.45
C LEU A 136 -3.92 -2.94 17.33
N THR A 137 -3.40 -3.08 16.12
CA THR A 137 -4.17 -3.51 14.94
C THR A 137 -3.52 -4.74 14.33
N GLU A 138 -4.34 -5.69 13.90
CA GLU A 138 -3.90 -6.86 13.14
C GLU A 138 -3.93 -6.59 11.63
N GLN A 139 -3.25 -7.45 10.87
CA GLN A 139 -3.36 -7.42 9.42
C GLN A 139 -4.77 -7.80 8.98
N THR A 140 -5.22 -7.24 7.87
CA THR A 140 -6.51 -7.60 7.27
C THR A 140 -6.42 -9.01 6.70
N ASN A 141 -7.09 -9.95 7.36
CA ASN A 141 -7.15 -11.37 6.99
C ASN A 141 -8.46 -11.76 6.26
N ASP A 142 -9.13 -10.80 5.60
CA ASP A 142 -10.35 -11.10 4.84
C ASP A 142 -10.01 -11.74 3.48
N GLU A 143 -10.41 -13.00 3.33
CA GLU A 143 -10.24 -13.81 2.11
C GLU A 143 -10.87 -13.18 0.85
N ASN A 144 -11.84 -12.29 1.03
CA ASN A 144 -12.57 -11.65 -0.05
C ASN A 144 -11.91 -10.37 -0.53
N LEU A 145 -10.90 -9.87 0.19
CA LEU A 145 -10.22 -8.63 -0.13
C LEU A 145 -8.81 -8.93 -0.64
N ALA A 146 -8.55 -8.47 -1.85
CA ALA A 146 -7.27 -8.66 -2.50
C ALA A 146 -6.65 -7.33 -2.91
N PRO A 147 -5.51 -6.94 -2.33
CA PRO A 147 -4.82 -5.74 -2.74
C PRO A 147 -4.11 -5.95 -4.10
N VAL A 148 -4.48 -5.16 -5.09
CA VAL A 148 -3.93 -5.16 -6.46
C VAL A 148 -3.38 -3.77 -6.80
N LYS A 149 -2.59 -3.64 -7.87
CA LYS A 149 -1.85 -2.40 -8.19
C LYS A 149 -2.70 -1.13 -8.35
N ASN A 150 -4.00 -1.27 -8.62
CA ASN A 150 -4.93 -0.16 -8.82
C ASN A 150 -6.09 -0.11 -7.81
N GLY A 151 -6.05 -0.88 -6.72
CA GLY A 151 -7.09 -0.84 -5.70
C GLY A 151 -7.18 -2.12 -4.87
N ILE A 152 -8.31 -2.29 -4.19
CA ILE A 152 -8.63 -3.50 -3.42
C ILE A 152 -9.76 -4.21 -4.14
N TYR A 153 -9.49 -5.36 -4.73
CA TYR A 153 -10.52 -6.16 -5.37
C TYR A 153 -11.33 -6.92 -4.33
N ASN A 154 -12.65 -6.69 -4.32
CA ASN A 154 -13.60 -7.40 -3.47
C ASN A 154 -14.24 -8.54 -4.26
N ARG A 155 -13.97 -9.78 -3.83
CA ARG A 155 -14.42 -11.00 -4.51
C ARG A 155 -15.92 -11.26 -4.36
N LYS A 156 -16.51 -10.90 -3.22
CA LYS A 156 -17.96 -11.05 -2.97
C LYS A 156 -18.77 -10.17 -3.90
N THR A 157 -18.36 -8.91 -4.05
CA THR A 157 -19.08 -7.95 -4.89
C THR A 157 -18.58 -7.93 -6.33
N LYS A 158 -17.45 -8.59 -6.61
CA LYS A 158 -16.70 -8.55 -7.87
C LYS A 158 -16.35 -7.12 -8.33
N LYS A 159 -16.11 -6.21 -7.37
CA LYS A 159 -15.81 -4.80 -7.64
C LYS A 159 -14.42 -4.41 -7.17
N LEU A 160 -13.79 -3.50 -7.92
CA LEU A 160 -12.56 -2.84 -7.51
C LEU A 160 -12.90 -1.64 -6.62
N MET A 161 -12.46 -1.70 -5.38
CA MET A 161 -12.54 -0.59 -4.42
C MET A 161 -11.27 0.26 -4.52
N PRO A 162 -11.33 1.58 -4.26
CA PRO A 162 -10.13 2.38 -4.09
C PRO A 162 -9.30 1.85 -2.91
N PHE A 163 -8.01 2.20 -2.89
CA PHE A 163 -7.21 1.98 -1.69
C PHE A 163 -7.82 2.72 -0.49
N SER A 164 -7.76 2.09 0.68
CA SER A 164 -8.14 2.70 1.96
C SER A 164 -7.11 2.30 3.02
N GLU A 165 -6.84 3.23 3.93
CA GLU A 165 -6.02 3.01 5.12
C GLU A 165 -6.70 2.07 6.14
N ASP A 166 -8.02 1.88 6.04
CA ASP A 166 -8.77 1.00 6.93
C ASP A 166 -8.27 -0.45 6.83
N PHE A 167 -7.85 -0.87 5.64
CA PHE A 167 -7.35 -2.21 5.38
C PHE A 167 -5.83 -2.27 5.55
N VAL A 168 -5.37 -3.19 6.39
CA VAL A 168 -3.96 -3.38 6.74
C VAL A 168 -3.37 -4.49 5.90
N PHE A 169 -2.87 -4.14 4.72
CA PHE A 169 -2.06 -5.03 3.88
C PHE A 169 -0.59 -4.65 3.96
N LEU A 170 0.32 -5.63 4.01
CA LEU A 170 1.77 -5.38 3.95
C LEU A 170 2.35 -5.53 2.54
N SER A 171 1.63 -6.23 1.65
CA SER A 171 2.01 -6.44 0.27
C SER A 171 0.80 -6.31 -0.65
N THR A 172 1.08 -6.05 -1.94
CA THR A 172 0.09 -5.96 -3.01
C THR A 172 0.53 -6.77 -4.21
N THR A 173 -0.43 -7.24 -4.99
CA THR A 173 -0.14 -7.78 -6.32
C THR A 173 0.28 -6.66 -7.27
N ASP A 174 1.41 -6.82 -7.96
CA ASP A 174 1.98 -5.83 -8.88
C ASP A 174 1.23 -5.68 -10.23
N THR A 175 0.09 -6.34 -10.35
CA THR A 175 -0.75 -6.29 -11.53
C THR A 175 -2.04 -5.53 -11.28
N LYS A 176 -2.45 -4.76 -12.28
CA LYS A 176 -3.69 -4.00 -12.26
C LYS A 176 -4.86 -4.93 -12.57
N TYR A 177 -5.90 -4.85 -11.78
CA TYR A 177 -7.16 -5.48 -12.10
C TYR A 177 -7.80 -4.81 -13.32
N ASN A 178 -8.25 -5.63 -14.27
CA ASN A 178 -8.99 -5.21 -15.45
C ASN A 178 -10.28 -6.03 -15.54
N GLU A 179 -11.43 -5.37 -15.38
CA GLU A 179 -12.73 -6.03 -15.43
C GLU A 179 -13.04 -6.63 -16.82
N LYS A 180 -12.49 -6.02 -17.87
CA LYS A 180 -12.65 -6.38 -19.28
C LYS A 180 -11.51 -7.26 -19.80
N ALA A 181 -10.75 -7.89 -18.90
CA ALA A 181 -9.72 -8.83 -19.31
C ALA A 181 -10.38 -10.04 -20.02
N ASN A 182 -9.86 -10.39 -21.18
CA ASN A 182 -10.22 -11.60 -21.91
C ASN A 182 -8.99 -12.51 -21.97
N ASN A 183 -9.20 -13.79 -22.24
CA ASN A 183 -8.14 -14.76 -22.47
C ASN A 183 -7.14 -14.24 -23.54
N PRO A 184 -5.86 -14.03 -23.19
CA PRO A 184 -4.86 -13.51 -24.12
C PRO A 184 -4.36 -14.61 -25.07
N LYS A 185 -4.51 -14.38 -26.38
CA LYS A 185 -3.89 -15.21 -27.42
C LYS A 185 -2.48 -14.71 -27.73
N ILE A 186 -1.45 -15.47 -27.35
CA ILE A 186 -0.03 -15.06 -27.46
C ILE A 186 0.55 -15.62 -28.77
N LYS A 187 1.04 -14.74 -29.66
CA LYS A 187 1.74 -15.19 -30.87
C LYS A 187 3.17 -15.61 -30.52
N THR A 188 3.53 -16.82 -30.92
CA THR A 188 4.86 -17.42 -30.76
C THR A 188 5.44 -17.81 -32.12
N ASN A 189 6.72 -18.17 -32.16
CA ASN A 189 7.36 -18.70 -33.37
C ASN A 189 6.77 -20.05 -33.82
N TYR A 190 5.98 -20.71 -32.95
CA TYR A 190 5.39 -22.04 -33.18
C TYR A 190 3.87 -22.00 -33.38
N GLY A 191 3.27 -20.80 -33.40
CA GLY A 191 1.81 -20.63 -33.52
C GLY A 191 1.23 -19.71 -32.45
N ILE A 192 -0.09 -19.77 -32.29
CA ILE A 192 -0.81 -19.01 -31.25
C ILE A 192 -0.89 -19.89 -30.01
N PHE A 193 -0.35 -19.41 -28.89
CA PHE A 193 -0.55 -20.00 -27.59
C PHE A 193 -1.84 -19.44 -26.97
N ASP A 194 -2.72 -20.36 -26.58
CA ASP A 194 -3.98 -20.10 -25.88
C ASP A 194 -3.98 -20.93 -24.60
N ILE A 195 -4.15 -20.28 -23.45
CA ILE A 195 -4.06 -20.97 -22.16
C ILE A 195 -5.27 -21.88 -21.91
N GLU A 196 -6.46 -21.52 -22.41
CA GLU A 196 -7.66 -22.33 -22.21
C GLU A 196 -7.57 -23.64 -22.99
N GLU A 197 -7.17 -23.57 -24.26
CA GLU A 197 -6.95 -24.74 -25.11
C GLU A 197 -5.82 -25.61 -24.55
N TRP A 198 -4.67 -25.00 -24.21
CA TRP A 198 -3.54 -25.73 -23.66
C TRP A 198 -3.86 -26.41 -22.32
N LEU A 199 -4.64 -25.76 -21.45
CA LEU A 199 -5.02 -26.35 -20.16
C LEU A 199 -6.04 -27.48 -20.33
N TYR A 200 -6.93 -27.39 -21.33
CA TYR A 200 -7.87 -28.44 -21.67
C TYR A 200 -7.19 -29.68 -22.24
N ASP A 201 -6.19 -29.47 -23.10
CA ASP A 201 -5.31 -30.54 -23.60
C ASP A 201 -4.49 -31.16 -22.46
N LEU A 202 -4.01 -30.34 -21.50
CA LEU A 202 -3.27 -30.82 -20.34
C LEU A 202 -4.12 -31.75 -19.45
N SER A 203 -5.43 -31.50 -19.38
CA SER A 203 -6.38 -32.34 -18.66
C SER A 203 -6.84 -33.58 -19.43
N ASP A 204 -6.25 -33.90 -20.59
CA ASP A 204 -6.70 -35.00 -21.46
C ASP A 204 -8.20 -34.87 -21.81
N HIS A 205 -8.66 -33.63 -21.99
CA HIS A 205 -10.06 -33.28 -22.24
C HIS A 205 -11.05 -33.68 -21.13
N ASP A 206 -10.55 -33.99 -19.92
CA ASP A 206 -11.38 -34.23 -18.74
C ASP A 206 -11.81 -32.90 -18.10
N GLU A 207 -13.12 -32.63 -18.10
CA GLU A 207 -13.72 -31.41 -17.56
C GLU A 207 -13.52 -31.23 -16.05
N GLU A 208 -13.47 -32.32 -15.28
CA GLU A 208 -13.25 -32.26 -13.84
C GLU A 208 -11.81 -31.87 -13.53
N VAL A 209 -10.84 -32.46 -14.25
CA VAL A 209 -9.43 -32.13 -14.13
C VAL A 209 -9.14 -30.72 -14.64
N TYR A 210 -9.73 -30.32 -15.77
CA TYR A 210 -9.66 -28.97 -16.30
C TYR A 210 -10.12 -27.92 -15.28
N THR A 211 -11.30 -28.15 -14.69
CA THR A 211 -11.87 -27.29 -13.67
C THR A 211 -10.98 -27.25 -12.42
N LEU A 212 -10.44 -28.39 -11.99
CA LEU A 212 -9.52 -28.46 -10.86
C LEU A 212 -8.25 -27.65 -11.12
N LEU A 213 -7.66 -27.74 -12.31
CA LEU A 213 -6.46 -26.96 -12.66
C LEU A 213 -6.74 -25.45 -12.60
N TRP A 214 -7.91 -24.98 -13.05
CA TRP A 214 -8.32 -23.59 -12.89
C TRP A 214 -8.48 -23.17 -11.42
N GLN A 215 -9.07 -24.03 -10.59
CA GLN A 215 -9.17 -23.79 -9.15
C GLN A 215 -7.80 -23.70 -8.50
N VAL A 216 -6.87 -24.58 -8.88
CA VAL A 216 -5.48 -24.57 -8.41
C VAL A 216 -4.77 -23.29 -8.81
N ILE A 217 -4.90 -22.87 -10.08
CA ILE A 217 -4.38 -21.58 -10.54
C ILE A 217 -4.96 -20.49 -9.64
N SER A 218 -6.29 -20.38 -9.57
CA SER A 218 -7.02 -19.40 -8.75
C SER A 218 -6.48 -19.32 -7.32
N ASP A 219 -6.20 -20.47 -6.69
CA ASP A 219 -5.71 -20.54 -5.33
C ASP A 219 -4.25 -20.11 -5.15
N VAL A 220 -3.35 -20.55 -6.03
CA VAL A 220 -1.93 -20.09 -5.99
C VAL A 220 -1.89 -18.59 -6.15
N VAL A 221 -2.80 -18.09 -6.97
CA VAL A 221 -2.92 -16.68 -7.19
C VAL A 221 -3.58 -15.89 -6.05
N ASN A 222 -4.02 -16.58 -5.00
CA ASN A 222 -4.72 -16.05 -3.83
C ASN A 222 -3.95 -16.31 -2.52
N PRO A 223 -2.98 -15.46 -2.19
CA PRO A 223 -1.98 -15.67 -1.14
C PRO A 223 -2.49 -15.47 0.28
N ASN A 224 -3.50 -14.61 0.43
CA ASN A 224 -4.11 -14.29 1.71
C ASN A 224 -4.87 -15.51 2.26
N ILE A 225 -4.96 -16.59 1.48
CA ILE A 225 -5.66 -17.83 1.83
C ILE A 225 -4.71 -19.00 1.61
N SER A 226 -4.10 -19.51 2.68
CA SER A 226 -3.50 -20.84 2.61
C SER A 226 -4.58 -21.90 2.83
N ARG A 227 -4.86 -22.72 1.81
CA ARG A 227 -5.75 -23.88 1.96
C ARG A 227 -5.10 -25.05 2.69
N ARG A 228 -3.78 -24.97 2.94
CA ARG A 228 -2.96 -26.07 3.51
C ARG A 228 -3.12 -27.38 2.75
N LYS A 229 -3.28 -27.29 1.43
CA LYS A 229 -3.37 -28.41 0.49
C LYS A 229 -2.19 -28.32 -0.48
N SER A 230 -1.69 -29.46 -0.92
CA SER A 230 -0.69 -29.57 -1.98
C SER A 230 -1.27 -30.31 -3.17
N ILE A 231 -0.87 -29.90 -4.37
CA ILE A 231 -1.19 -30.59 -5.63
C ILE A 231 0.11 -31.17 -6.17
N TRP A 232 0.05 -32.43 -6.59
CA TRP A 232 1.17 -33.15 -7.17
C TRP A 232 0.82 -33.51 -8.60
N LEU A 233 1.58 -32.97 -9.54
CA LEU A 233 1.45 -33.30 -10.96
C LEU A 233 2.38 -34.48 -11.25
N TYR A 234 1.83 -35.54 -11.83
CA TYR A 234 2.58 -36.73 -12.22
C TYR A 234 2.27 -37.07 -13.68
N GLY A 235 3.30 -37.43 -14.43
CA GLY A 235 3.15 -37.93 -15.80
C GLY A 235 4.27 -38.90 -16.12
N GLU A 236 3.93 -40.03 -16.74
CA GLU A 236 4.90 -41.07 -17.11
C GLU A 236 5.79 -40.65 -18.29
N ARG A 237 5.30 -39.75 -19.16
CA ARG A 237 6.01 -39.20 -20.33
C ARG A 237 5.61 -37.75 -20.57
N GLY A 238 6.57 -36.95 -21.05
CA GLY A 238 6.36 -35.54 -21.40
C GLY A 238 6.79 -34.54 -20.32
N ASN A 239 6.95 -33.28 -20.70
CA ASN A 239 7.44 -32.21 -19.81
C ASN A 239 6.30 -31.31 -19.29
N ASN A 240 5.05 -31.76 -19.42
CA ASN A 240 3.86 -30.92 -19.23
C ASN A 240 3.70 -30.44 -17.79
N GLY A 241 4.01 -31.28 -16.79
CA GLY A 241 4.04 -30.86 -15.38
C GLY A 241 5.10 -29.80 -15.10
N ASN A 242 6.27 -29.92 -15.74
CA ASN A 242 7.33 -28.92 -15.65
C ASN A 242 6.96 -27.63 -16.39
N ILE A 243 6.22 -27.70 -17.51
CA ILE A 243 5.71 -26.54 -18.23
C ILE A 243 4.61 -25.86 -17.41
N PHE A 244 3.70 -26.59 -16.78
CA PHE A 244 2.71 -26.03 -15.87
C PHE A 244 3.38 -25.36 -14.68
N HIS A 245 4.33 -26.03 -14.02
CA HIS A 245 5.14 -25.41 -12.98
C HIS A 245 5.88 -24.17 -13.49
N SER A 246 6.50 -24.26 -14.67
CA SER A 246 7.18 -23.14 -15.32
C SER A 246 6.22 -22.06 -15.80
N LEU A 247 4.93 -22.30 -16.01
CA LEU A 247 3.94 -21.28 -16.33
C LEU A 247 3.52 -20.56 -15.05
N MET A 248 3.28 -21.33 -13.98
CA MET A 248 3.04 -20.81 -12.64
C MET A 248 4.23 -19.98 -12.15
N MET A 249 5.45 -20.35 -12.54
CA MET A 249 6.68 -19.61 -12.27
C MET A 249 6.96 -18.49 -13.29
N ALA A 250 6.99 -18.73 -14.59
CA ALA A 250 7.38 -17.77 -15.65
C ALA A 250 6.33 -16.69 -15.93
N ASN A 251 5.15 -16.79 -15.30
CA ASN A 251 4.36 -15.61 -15.04
C ASN A 251 5.22 -14.51 -14.40
N ASP A 252 6.35 -14.82 -13.77
CA ASP A 252 7.47 -13.96 -13.35
C ASP A 252 8.09 -13.00 -14.41
N GLY A 253 7.43 -12.67 -15.52
CA GLY A 253 7.78 -11.59 -16.46
C GLY A 253 6.58 -10.74 -16.91
N ILE A 254 5.37 -11.28 -16.82
CA ILE A 254 4.09 -10.57 -16.91
C ILE A 254 3.53 -10.29 -15.47
N PHE A 255 4.17 -10.87 -14.45
CA PHE A 255 3.82 -10.99 -13.03
C PHE A 255 5.08 -11.44 -12.19
N LYS A 256 6.11 -10.60 -11.96
CA LYS A 256 7.51 -10.90 -11.48
C LYS A 256 7.78 -11.35 -10.00
N ILE A 257 8.38 -12.54 -9.84
CA ILE A 257 9.54 -13.09 -9.04
C ILE A 257 9.45 -13.28 -7.51
N ALA A 258 9.44 -14.57 -7.13
CA ALA A 258 10.07 -15.24 -5.98
C ALA A 258 10.35 -14.43 -4.70
N ASN A 259 9.40 -14.37 -3.79
CA ASN A 259 9.31 -15.24 -2.61
C ASN A 259 7.94 -14.97 -1.97
N ASP A 260 7.27 -16.02 -1.51
CA ASP A 260 6.00 -15.97 -0.79
C ASP A 260 4.79 -15.40 -1.55
N SER A 261 4.17 -16.31 -2.32
CA SER A 261 2.73 -16.34 -2.65
C SER A 261 2.22 -15.24 -3.63
N ILE A 262 0.98 -15.39 -4.16
CA ILE A 262 0.09 -14.40 -4.84
C ILE A 262 0.09 -14.45 -6.39
N ILE A 263 -1.06 -14.13 -7.06
CA ILE A 263 -1.32 -13.37 -8.34
C ILE A 263 -2.75 -13.50 -9.04
N LEU A 264 -3.88 -13.08 -8.44
CA LEU A 264 -5.29 -13.35 -8.89
C LEU A 264 -5.71 -13.42 -10.38
N PHE A 265 -6.62 -14.37 -10.72
CA PHE A 265 -7.55 -14.30 -11.87
C PHE A 265 -8.99 -14.76 -11.54
N LYS A 266 -9.96 -14.23 -12.31
CA LYS A 266 -11.41 -14.13 -12.09
C LYS A 266 -12.15 -15.44 -12.41
N LEU A 267 -12.88 -15.99 -11.43
CA LEU A 267 -14.03 -16.89 -11.63
C LEU A 267 -15.32 -16.06 -11.82
#